data_AF-A0A7L2K496-F1
#
_entry.id   AF-A0A7L2K496-F1
#
_cell.length_a   1.000
_cell.length_b   1.000
_cell.length_c   1.000
_cell.angle_alpha   90.00
_cell.angle_beta   90.00
_cell.angle_gamma   90.00
#
_symmetry.space_group_name_H-M   'P 1'
#
loop_
_entity.id
_entity.type
_entity.pdbx_description
1 polymer ?
#
loop_
_entity_poly.entity_id
_entity_poly.type
_entity_poly.pdbx_seq_one_letter_code
_entity_poly.pdbx_strand_id
1 'polypeptide(L)'
;PAVPSVPAVPRYVERVTALLRQKLLQAELLLAKRDALAQKRCQALAEQAALEPKLQQLQDKTKELQKLVRDPKNPARTPLCAPHPRDAEPLPVLFQIEADISKRYGGRPVNLMGINL
;
A
#
# COMPACT_ATOMS: atom_id res chain seq x y z
N PRO A 1 -63.31 -25.46 -47.46
CA PRO A 1 -61.98 -24.81 -47.41
C PRO A 1 -61.66 -24.42 -45.96
N ALA A 2 -60.76 -25.15 -45.30
CA ALA A 2 -60.38 -24.87 -43.92
C ALA A 2 -59.20 -23.88 -43.91
N VAL A 3 -59.37 -22.75 -43.23
CA VAL A 3 -58.31 -21.75 -43.02
C VAL A 3 -57.34 -22.29 -41.96
N PRO A 4 -56.02 -22.36 -42.22
CA PRO A 4 -55.07 -22.81 -41.21
C PRO A 4 -54.93 -21.74 -40.12
N SER A 5 -55.37 -22.05 -38.90
CA SER A 5 -55.18 -21.23 -37.71
C SER A 5 -53.69 -21.15 -37.36
N VAL A 6 -53.11 -19.95 -37.38
CA VAL A 6 -51.68 -19.69 -37.11
C VAL A 6 -51.34 -20.00 -35.63
N PRO A 7 -50.49 -20.99 -35.32
CA PRO A 7 -50.17 -21.37 -33.92
C PRO A 7 -48.92 -20.68 -33.35
N ALA A 8 -48.57 -19.47 -33.82
CA ALA A 8 -47.26 -18.87 -33.56
C ALA A 8 -47.23 -17.79 -32.45
N VAL A 9 -48.35 -17.10 -32.20
CA VAL A 9 -48.42 -15.97 -31.24
C VAL A 9 -48.20 -16.38 -29.78
N PRO A 10 -48.75 -17.50 -29.28
CA PRO A 10 -48.61 -17.88 -27.87
C PRO A 10 -47.16 -18.17 -27.46
N ARG A 11 -46.40 -18.87 -28.31
CA ARG A 11 -45.02 -19.27 -28.01
C ARG A 11 -44.03 -18.10 -27.99
N TYR A 12 -44.28 -17.06 -28.78
CA TYR A 12 -43.45 -15.85 -28.74
C TYR A 12 -43.69 -15.07 -27.44
N VAL A 13 -44.96 -14.88 -27.08
CA VAL A 13 -45.34 -14.19 -25.84
C VAL A 13 -44.75 -14.91 -24.63
N GLU A 14 -44.84 -16.24 -24.55
CA GLU A 14 -44.24 -17.04 -23.47
C GLU A 14 -42.72 -16.82 -23.33
N ARG A 15 -41.98 -16.85 -24.45
CA ARG A 15 -40.52 -16.61 -24.43
C ARG A 15 -40.18 -15.20 -24.00
N VAL A 16 -40.92 -14.20 -24.48
CA VAL A 16 -40.72 -12.80 -24.09
C VAL A 16 -41.06 -12.60 -22.62
N THR A 17 -42.15 -13.19 -22.12
CA THR A 17 -42.50 -13.14 -20.69
C THR A 17 -41.42 -13.77 -19.83
N ALA A 18 -40.89 -14.93 -20.22
CA ALA A 18 -39.79 -15.58 -19.50
C ALA A 18 -38.51 -14.72 -19.50
N LEU A 19 -38.14 -14.15 -20.65
CA LEU A 19 -36.98 -13.27 -20.78
C LEU A 19 -37.12 -12.00 -19.92
N LEU A 20 -38.28 -11.35 -19.95
CA LEU A 20 -38.53 -10.15 -19.16
C LEU A 20 -38.46 -10.44 -17.65
N ARG A 21 -39.04 -11.57 -17.20
CA ARG A 21 -38.92 -12.03 -15.81
C ARG A 21 -37.46 -12.24 -15.41
N GLN A 22 -36.67 -12.89 -16.26
CA GLN A 22 -35.26 -13.10 -16.00
C GLN A 22 -34.48 -11.77 -15.91
N LYS A 23 -34.77 -10.82 -16.80
CA LYS A 23 -34.14 -9.48 -16.78
C LYS A 23 -34.52 -8.69 -15.54
N LEU A 24 -35.77 -8.81 -15.09
CA LEU A 24 -36.24 -8.18 -13.86
C LEU A 24 -35.48 -8.73 -12.64
N LEU A 25 -35.39 -10.05 -12.51
CA LEU A 25 -34.61 -10.69 -11.43
C LEU A 25 -33.12 -10.28 -11.45
N GLN A 26 -32.54 -10.19 -12.65
CA GLN A 26 -31.17 -9.73 -12.81
C GLN A 26 -31.00 -8.27 -12.32
N ALA A 27 -31.95 -7.40 -12.65
CA ALA A 27 -31.93 -6.01 -12.22
C ALA A 27 -32.07 -5.87 -10.69
N GLU A 28 -32.99 -6.61 -10.08
CA GLU A 28 -33.17 -6.64 -8.62
C GLU A 28 -31.89 -7.08 -7.90
N LEU A 29 -31.24 -8.13 -8.39
CA LEU A 29 -29.97 -8.60 -7.83
C LEU A 29 -28.84 -7.57 -7.97
N LEU A 30 -28.77 -6.87 -9.10
CA LEU A 30 -27.80 -5.79 -9.29
C LEU A 30 -28.05 -4.60 -8.36
N LEU A 31 -29.31 -4.24 -8.11
CA LEU A 31 -29.67 -3.20 -7.15
C LEU A 31 -29.23 -3.59 -5.73
N ALA A 32 -29.55 -4.81 -5.29
CA ALA A 32 -29.13 -5.31 -3.99
C ALA A 32 -27.59 -5.31 -3.82
N LYS A 33 -26.85 -5.69 -4.88
CA LYS A 33 -25.38 -5.61 -4.88
C LYS A 33 -24.88 -4.18 -4.77
N ARG A 34 -25.49 -3.24 -5.50
CA ARG A 34 -25.12 -1.82 -5.45
C ARG A 34 -25.31 -1.26 -4.05
N ASP A 35 -26.43 -1.58 -3.41
CA ASP A 35 -26.72 -1.08 -2.07
C ASP A 35 -25.77 -1.67 -1.03
N ALA A 36 -25.43 -2.95 -1.14
CA ALA A 36 -24.40 -3.58 -0.30
C ALA A 36 -23.01 -2.93 -0.49
N LEU A 37 -22.63 -2.57 -1.72
CA LEU A 37 -21.38 -1.86 -1.99
C LEU A 37 -21.42 -0.43 -1.42
N ALA A 38 -22.56 0.26 -1.51
CA ALA A 38 -22.74 1.58 -0.93
C ALA A 38 -22.57 1.54 0.59
N GLN A 39 -23.17 0.54 1.27
CA GLN A 39 -23.00 0.33 2.71
C GLN A 39 -21.53 0.08 3.08
N LYS A 40 -20.83 -0.80 2.36
CA LYS A 40 -19.40 -1.06 2.58
C LYS A 40 -18.55 0.19 2.40
N ARG A 41 -18.87 1.02 1.40
CA ARG A 41 -18.18 2.29 1.18
C ARG A 41 -18.40 3.24 2.36
N CYS A 42 -19.63 3.37 2.85
CA CYS A 42 -19.92 4.19 4.02
C CYS A 42 -19.18 3.70 5.27
N GLN A 43 -19.12 2.39 5.50
CA GLN A 43 -18.36 1.79 6.60
C GLN A 43 -16.87 2.13 6.50
N ALA A 44 -16.27 1.93 5.33
CA ALA A 44 -14.86 2.26 5.11
C ALA A 44 -14.56 3.75 5.35
N LEU A 45 -15.45 4.65 4.91
CA LEU A 45 -15.30 6.09 5.17
C LEU A 45 -15.43 6.42 6.67
N ALA A 46 -16.35 5.78 7.38
CA ALA A 46 -16.51 5.97 8.82
C ALA A 46 -15.28 5.46 9.59
N GLU A 47 -14.74 4.31 9.20
CA GLU A 47 -13.50 3.76 9.76
C GLU A 47 -12.31 4.71 9.51
N GLN A 48 -12.17 5.23 8.28
CA GLN A 48 -11.16 6.22 7.95
C GLN A 48 -11.29 7.47 8.83
N ALA A 49 -12.49 8.05 8.91
CA ALA A 49 -12.74 9.24 9.73
C ALA A 49 -12.46 9.01 11.22
N ALA A 50 -12.67 7.80 11.73
CA ALA A 50 -12.33 7.44 13.12
C ALA A 50 -10.82 7.29 13.35
N LEU A 51 -10.05 6.92 12.32
CA LEU A 51 -8.61 6.70 12.39
C LEU A 51 -7.78 7.95 12.12
N GLU A 52 -8.24 8.84 11.24
CA GLU A 52 -7.57 10.12 10.93
C GLU A 52 -7.14 10.93 12.16
N PRO A 53 -7.97 11.16 13.20
CA PRO A 53 -7.54 11.93 14.37
C PRO A 53 -6.42 11.24 15.15
N LYS A 54 -6.40 9.90 15.20
CA LYS A 54 -5.34 9.15 15.87
C LYS A 54 -4.03 9.24 15.09
N LEU A 55 -4.11 9.14 13.76
CA LEU A 55 -2.95 9.33 12.88
C LEU A 55 -2.38 10.74 13.03
N GLN A 56 -3.23 11.76 13.06
CA GLN A 56 -2.82 13.15 13.27
C GLN A 56 -2.10 13.33 14.62
N GLN A 57 -2.67 12.80 15.71
CA GLN A 57 -2.03 12.82 17.02
C GLN A 57 -0.65 12.15 17.04
N LEU A 58 -0.50 11.01 16.36
CA LEU A 58 0.78 10.31 16.25
C LEU A 58 1.80 11.12 15.45
N GLN A 59 1.39 11.75 14.35
CA GLN A 59 2.25 12.64 13.57
C GLN A 59 2.73 13.82 14.39
N ASP A 60 1.84 14.46 15.16
CA ASP A 60 2.18 15.63 15.96
C ASP A 60 3.13 15.27 17.11
N LYS A 61 2.87 14.18 17.82
CA LYS A 61 3.81 13.62 18.81
C LYS A 61 5.17 13.28 18.18
N THR A 62 5.18 12.73 16.97
CA THR A 62 6.43 12.41 16.27
C THR A 62 7.23 13.68 15.94
N LYS A 63 6.56 14.75 15.51
CA LYS A 63 7.21 16.06 15.27
C LYS A 63 7.77 16.65 16.56
N GLU A 64 7.01 16.59 17.65
CA GLU A 64 7.47 17.07 18.97
C GLU A 64 8.70 16.31 19.43
N LEU A 65 8.66 14.97 19.37
CA LEU A 65 9.82 14.13 19.70
C LEU A 65 11.01 14.44 18.79
N GLN A 66 10.78 14.61 17.48
CA GLN A 66 11.84 14.95 16.54
C GLN A 66 12.46 16.32 16.83
N LYS A 67 11.68 17.30 17.30
CA LYS A 67 12.21 18.58 17.78
C LYS A 67 13.12 18.36 18.98
N LEU A 68 12.64 17.67 20.02
CA LEU A 68 13.43 17.36 21.21
C LEU A 68 14.74 16.61 20.88
N VAL A 69 14.69 15.69 19.93
CA VAL A 69 15.85 14.92 19.45
C VAL A 69 16.76 15.77 18.56
N ARG A 70 16.28 16.85 17.93
CA ARG A 70 17.08 17.77 17.11
C ARG A 70 17.58 19.00 17.87
N ASP A 71 16.98 19.32 19.01
CA ASP A 71 17.29 20.50 19.82
C ASP A 71 18.68 20.37 20.49
N PRO A 72 19.67 21.19 20.12
CA PRO A 72 21.05 21.09 20.64
C PRO A 72 21.16 21.44 22.12
N LYS A 73 20.14 22.11 22.68
CA LYS A 73 20.08 22.50 24.09
C LYS A 73 19.32 21.50 24.98
N ASN A 74 18.85 20.38 24.43
CA ASN A 74 18.14 19.37 25.22
C ASN A 74 19.13 18.66 26.17
N PRO A 75 18.98 18.77 27.51
CA PRO A 75 19.91 18.17 28.47
C PRO A 75 19.87 16.63 28.46
N ALA A 76 18.76 16.03 28.00
CA ALA A 76 18.61 14.58 27.82
C ALA A 76 19.32 14.05 26.57
N ARG A 77 19.88 14.94 25.74
CA ARG A 77 20.68 14.62 24.56
C ARG A 77 22.13 14.28 24.91
N THR A 78 22.41 14.11 26.20
CA THR A 78 23.70 13.65 26.71
C THR A 78 24.08 12.40 25.92
N PRO A 79 25.27 12.33 25.31
CA PRO A 79 25.75 11.09 24.74
C PRO A 79 25.93 10.13 25.91
N LEU A 80 24.95 9.25 26.11
CA LEU A 80 25.03 8.08 26.99
C LEU A 80 25.97 7.07 26.29
N CYS A 81 27.23 7.48 26.22
CA CYS A 81 28.46 6.81 25.82
C CYS A 81 29.37 7.92 25.29
N ALA A 82 30.50 8.17 25.94
CA ALA A 82 31.60 8.85 25.27
C ALA A 82 31.83 8.14 23.92
N PRO A 83 32.02 8.87 22.82
CA PRO A 83 32.28 8.23 21.54
C PRO A 83 33.43 7.25 21.76
N HIS A 84 33.14 5.97 21.58
CA HIS A 84 34.22 5.00 21.56
C HIS A 84 35.08 5.38 20.35
N PRO A 85 36.41 5.14 20.38
CA PRO A 85 37.33 5.49 19.29
C PRO A 85 37.02 4.81 17.94
N ARG A 86 35.83 4.22 17.76
CA ARG A 86 35.24 3.71 16.53
C ARG A 86 34.31 4.71 15.82
N ASP A 87 33.91 5.82 16.47
CA ASP A 87 33.03 6.86 15.88
C ASP A 87 33.80 7.90 15.04
N ALA A 88 35.13 7.79 14.96
CA ALA A 88 35.86 8.35 13.85
C ALA A 88 35.46 7.52 12.63
N GLU A 89 34.48 8.02 11.84
CA GLU A 89 33.98 7.44 10.58
C GLU A 89 35.03 6.50 9.98
N PRO A 90 34.95 5.19 10.27
CA PRO A 90 35.81 4.23 9.63
C PRO A 90 35.47 4.36 8.15
N LEU A 91 36.48 4.48 7.28
CA LEU A 91 36.27 4.27 5.85
C LEU A 91 35.29 3.09 5.71
N PRO A 92 34.17 3.26 4.98
CA PRO A 92 33.07 2.30 4.99
C PRO A 92 33.67 0.91 4.88
N VAL A 93 33.27 -0.02 5.75
CA VAL A 93 33.98 -1.32 5.97
C VAL A 93 34.44 -1.98 4.67
N LEU A 94 33.65 -1.84 3.60
CA LEU A 94 33.98 -2.22 2.23
C LEU A 94 35.34 -1.67 1.73
N PHE A 95 35.58 -0.37 1.86
CA PHE A 95 36.79 0.33 1.44
C PHE A 95 38.02 -0.10 2.24
N GLN A 96 37.84 -0.43 3.52
CA GLN A 96 38.91 -0.99 4.35
C GLN A 96 39.30 -2.40 3.87
N ILE A 97 38.32 -3.21 3.46
CA ILE A 97 38.54 -4.55 2.90
C ILE A 97 39.20 -4.45 1.52
N GLU A 98 38.71 -3.57 0.63
CA GLU A 98 39.32 -3.32 -0.68
C GLU A 98 40.78 -2.89 -0.56
N ALA A 99 41.09 -1.99 0.38
CA ALA A 99 42.45 -1.55 0.66
C ALA A 99 43.34 -2.68 1.22
N ASP A 100 42.82 -3.56 2.09
CA ASP A 100 43.62 -4.69 2.62
C ASP A 100 43.91 -5.73 1.53
N ILE A 101 42.91 -6.07 0.70
CA ILE A 101 43.09 -6.99 -0.42
C ILE A 101 44.04 -6.37 -1.45
N SER A 102 43.86 -5.11 -1.81
CA SER A 102 44.74 -4.39 -2.73
C SER A 102 46.20 -4.43 -2.29
N LYS A 103 46.48 -4.19 -0.98
CA LYS A 103 47.84 -4.30 -0.42
C LYS A 103 48.43 -5.70 -0.55
N ARG A 104 47.65 -6.76 -0.31
CA ARG A 104 48.09 -8.15 -0.45
C ARG A 104 48.41 -8.53 -1.91
N TYR A 105 47.83 -7.83 -2.87
CA TYR A 105 47.99 -8.09 -4.31
C TYR A 105 48.63 -6.90 -5.08
N GLY A 106 49.62 -6.25 -4.46
CA GLY A 106 50.51 -5.30 -5.16
C GLY A 106 49.90 -3.94 -5.48
N GLY A 107 48.93 -3.47 -4.68
CA GLY A 107 48.33 -2.14 -4.79
C GLY A 107 47.37 -1.97 -5.95
N ARG A 108 46.92 -3.07 -6.58
CA ARG A 108 45.92 -3.01 -7.67
C ARG A 108 44.53 -2.73 -7.08
N PRO A 109 43.72 -1.85 -7.69
CA PRO A 109 42.36 -1.59 -7.22
C PRO A 109 41.51 -2.86 -7.34
N VAL A 110 40.69 -3.14 -6.33
CA VAL A 110 39.82 -4.32 -6.27
C VAL A 110 38.38 -3.85 -6.06
N ASN A 111 37.48 -4.25 -6.96
CA ASN A 111 36.06 -3.91 -6.88
C ASN A 111 35.30 -5.13 -6.36
N LEU A 112 34.91 -5.13 -5.08
CA LEU A 112 34.25 -6.29 -4.46
C LEU A 112 32.77 -6.39 -4.83
N MET A 113 32.16 -5.29 -5.26
CA MET A 113 30.71 -5.17 -5.48
C MET A 113 30.31 -4.97 -6.96
N GLY A 114 31.25 -5.14 -7.89
CA GLY A 114 30.98 -4.99 -9.34
C GLY A 114 30.59 -3.58 -9.79
N ILE A 115 30.72 -2.59 -8.91
CA ILE A 115 30.55 -1.16 -9.23
C ILE A 115 31.90 -0.67 -9.72
N ASN A 116 32.01 -0.39 -11.02
CA ASN A 116 33.16 0.33 -11.55
C ASN A 116 33.03 1.79 -11.12
N LEU A 117 34.03 2.30 -10.38
CA LEU A 117 34.27 3.73 -10.21
C LEU A 117 35.12 4.25 -11.37
#